data_AF-G8BW48-F1
#
_entry.id   AF-G8BW48-F1
#
_cell.length_a   1.000
_cell.length_b   1.000
_cell.length_c   1.000
_cell.angle_alpha   90.00
_cell.angle_beta   90.00
_cell.angle_gamma   90.00
#
_symmetry.space_group_name_H-M   'P 1'
#
loop_
_entity.id
_entity.type
_entity.pdbx_description
1 polymer ?
#
loop_
_entity_poly.entity_id
_entity_poly.type
_entity_poly.pdbx_seq_one_letter_code
_entity_poly.pdbx_strand_id
1 'polypeptide(L)'
;MTAASDNEQYVELELTPELHSIFMEIKDLFSVYISSYVHVLNKFIGILRKISTLRFERSTLIKYVKKLRFYNDRLSNFEFSDPANAECSVPVESVVREISAFYLKVLETIDILNYYLTRSLQSEIVSKTLNFNLTLPDDTISRIEESYNCFIKFVQWMMESISINDELLQIEIIQFSLKCAIEDNVDLEETDNIFLTEVTPVEDIEEYETLALQWSEVLSGSISALTNQFDQSVVVWIENSEKKANK
;
A
#
# COMPACT_ATOMS: atom_id res chain seq x y z
N MET A 1 32.37 40.19 -2.21
CA MET A 1 32.12 39.17 -1.16
C MET A 1 31.17 38.17 -1.77
N THR A 2 31.73 37.15 -2.39
CA THR A 2 31.04 36.05 -3.05
C THR A 2 30.60 35.07 -1.98
N ALA A 3 29.28 34.87 -1.85
CA ALA A 3 28.73 33.78 -1.08
C ALA A 3 29.20 32.47 -1.73
N ALA A 4 29.88 31.64 -0.95
CA ALA A 4 30.15 30.27 -1.33
C ALA A 4 28.79 29.58 -1.47
N SER A 5 28.50 29.09 -2.68
CA SER A 5 27.48 28.07 -2.88
C SER A 5 27.97 26.82 -2.18
N ASP A 6 27.34 26.46 -1.07
CA ASP A 6 27.44 25.13 -0.52
C ASP A 6 26.92 24.17 -1.60
N ASN A 7 27.86 23.55 -2.31
CA ASN A 7 27.58 22.35 -3.09
C ASN A 7 27.29 21.28 -2.05
N GLU A 8 26.01 21.08 -1.70
CA GLU A 8 25.57 19.81 -1.15
C GLU A 8 25.98 18.74 -2.17
N GLN A 9 27.03 18.03 -1.82
CA GLN A 9 27.54 16.92 -2.60
C GLN A 9 26.49 15.80 -2.44
N TYR A 10 25.51 15.76 -3.33
CA TYR A 10 24.58 14.65 -3.42
C TYR A 10 25.42 13.38 -3.58
N VAL A 11 25.40 12.52 -2.57
CA VAL A 11 26.05 11.22 -2.64
C VAL A 11 25.21 10.40 -3.59
N GLU A 12 25.73 10.18 -4.80
CA GLU A 12 25.08 9.29 -5.77
C GLU A 12 25.19 7.86 -5.23
N LEU A 13 24.10 7.37 -4.64
CA LEU A 13 24.03 6.04 -4.05
C LEU A 13 24.03 4.98 -5.16
N GLU A 14 24.91 3.99 -5.04
CA GLU A 14 25.00 2.87 -5.98
C GLU A 14 24.31 1.64 -5.39
N LEU A 15 23.64 0.86 -6.26
CA LEU A 15 22.95 -0.35 -5.88
C LEU A 15 23.94 -1.45 -5.48
N THR A 16 23.85 -1.90 -4.24
CA THR A 16 24.60 -3.03 -3.70
C THR A 16 23.83 -4.34 -3.87
N PRO A 17 24.52 -5.51 -3.83
CA PRO A 17 23.86 -6.81 -3.79
C PRO A 17 22.92 -6.97 -2.59
N GLU A 18 23.30 -6.42 -1.44
CA GLU A 18 22.53 -6.40 -0.20
C GLU A 18 21.21 -5.64 -0.39
N LEU A 19 21.28 -4.40 -0.88
CA LEU A 19 20.08 -3.60 -1.16
C LEU A 19 19.18 -4.24 -2.22
N HIS A 20 19.77 -4.83 -3.25
CA HIS A 20 19.02 -5.58 -4.25
C HIS A 20 18.24 -6.75 -3.63
N SER A 21 18.85 -7.49 -2.69
CA SER A 21 18.16 -8.55 -1.95
C SER A 21 17.00 -8.01 -1.10
N ILE A 22 17.19 -6.87 -0.45
CA ILE A 22 16.14 -6.21 0.35
C ILE A 22 14.98 -5.75 -0.55
N PHE A 23 15.26 -5.18 -1.72
CA PHE A 23 14.21 -4.81 -2.69
C PHE A 23 13.43 -6.03 -3.21
N MET A 24 14.10 -7.16 -3.43
CA MET A 24 13.42 -8.42 -3.77
C MET A 24 12.51 -8.90 -2.64
N GLU A 25 12.92 -8.78 -1.38
CA GLU A 25 12.07 -9.09 -0.23
C GLU A 25 10.84 -8.16 -0.16
N ILE A 26 11.04 -6.85 -0.30
CA ILE A 26 9.95 -5.85 -0.30
C ILE A 26 8.98 -6.10 -1.45
N LYS A 27 9.48 -6.46 -2.64
CA LYS A 27 8.67 -6.87 -3.79
C LYS A 27 7.76 -8.05 -3.43
N ASP A 28 8.31 -9.07 -2.77
CA ASP A 28 7.54 -10.22 -2.33
C ASP A 28 6.49 -9.81 -1.28
N LEU A 29 6.82 -8.92 -0.34
CA LEU A 29 5.86 -8.37 0.63
C LEU A 29 4.71 -7.63 -0.06
N PHE A 30 4.98 -6.77 -1.06
CA PHE A 30 3.94 -6.13 -1.86
C PHE A 30 3.08 -7.16 -2.61
N SER A 31 3.68 -8.24 -3.10
CA SER A 31 2.93 -9.33 -3.73
C SER A 31 2.00 -10.03 -2.73
N VAL A 32 2.46 -10.29 -1.50
CA VAL A 32 1.65 -10.88 -0.44
C VAL A 32 0.52 -9.93 -0.01
N TYR A 33 0.78 -8.63 0.07
CA TYR A 33 -0.24 -7.61 0.36
C TYR A 33 -1.36 -7.63 -0.69
N ILE A 34 -1.03 -7.56 -1.98
CA ILE A 34 -2.00 -7.67 -3.07
C ILE A 34 -2.75 -9.01 -3.02
N SER A 35 -2.03 -10.10 -2.77
CA SER A 35 -2.60 -11.44 -2.70
C SER A 35 -3.60 -11.60 -1.55
N SER A 36 -3.35 -10.95 -0.41
CA SER A 36 -4.25 -10.94 0.75
C SER A 36 -5.60 -10.32 0.40
N TYR A 37 -5.60 -9.17 -0.30
CA TYR A 37 -6.82 -8.57 -0.86
C TYR A 37 -7.51 -9.50 -1.85
N VAL A 38 -6.76 -10.08 -2.80
CA VAL A 38 -7.33 -11.02 -3.78
C VAL A 38 -8.01 -12.20 -3.08
N HIS A 39 -7.39 -12.76 -2.05
CA HIS A 39 -7.91 -13.91 -1.32
C HIS A 39 -9.24 -13.61 -0.61
N VAL A 40 -9.27 -12.55 0.21
CA VAL A 40 -10.49 -12.15 0.95
C VAL A 40 -11.61 -11.75 0.00
N LEU A 41 -11.30 -11.01 -1.07
CA LEU A 41 -12.30 -10.58 -2.03
C LEU A 41 -12.86 -11.76 -2.84
N ASN A 42 -12.05 -12.75 -3.19
CA ASN A 42 -12.58 -13.96 -3.86
C ASN A 42 -13.60 -14.69 -2.99
N LYS A 43 -13.32 -14.85 -1.69
CA LYS A 43 -14.24 -15.44 -0.72
C LYS A 43 -15.52 -14.60 -0.64
N PHE A 44 -15.40 -13.28 -0.50
CA PHE A 44 -16.54 -12.37 -0.42
C PHE A 44 -17.40 -12.37 -1.70
N ILE A 45 -16.78 -12.32 -2.88
CA ILE A 45 -17.45 -12.46 -4.19
C ILE A 45 -18.21 -13.79 -4.31
N GLY A 46 -17.65 -14.86 -3.74
CA GLY A 46 -18.29 -16.17 -3.64
C GLY A 46 -19.58 -16.12 -2.82
N ILE A 47 -19.55 -15.41 -1.68
CA ILE A 47 -20.71 -15.21 -0.80
C ILE A 47 -21.77 -14.33 -1.49
N LEU A 48 -21.37 -13.20 -2.07
CA LEU A 48 -22.26 -12.27 -2.78
C LEU A 48 -22.99 -12.92 -3.97
N ARG A 49 -22.49 -14.03 -4.52
CA ARG A 49 -23.17 -14.77 -5.59
C ARG A 49 -24.57 -15.23 -5.18
N LYS A 50 -24.79 -15.50 -3.89
CA LYS A 50 -26.08 -15.96 -3.36
C LYS A 50 -27.08 -14.82 -3.16
N ILE A 51 -26.70 -13.56 -3.37
CA ILE A 51 -27.47 -12.38 -3.02
C ILE A 51 -27.78 -11.59 -4.28
N SER A 52 -28.98 -11.82 -4.83
CA SER A 52 -29.40 -11.26 -6.12
C SER A 52 -29.41 -9.73 -6.15
N THR A 53 -29.69 -9.09 -5.02
CA THR A 53 -29.74 -7.62 -4.89
C THR A 53 -28.38 -6.97 -5.03
N LEU A 54 -27.28 -7.70 -4.77
CA LEU A 54 -25.89 -7.20 -4.81
C LEU A 54 -25.12 -7.66 -6.07
N ARG A 55 -25.82 -8.05 -7.14
CA ARG A 55 -25.20 -8.64 -8.34
C ARG A 55 -24.26 -7.67 -9.08
N PHE A 56 -24.53 -6.38 -9.03
CA PHE A 56 -23.75 -5.36 -9.74
C PHE A 56 -22.51 -4.98 -8.95
N GLU A 57 -22.65 -4.81 -7.64
CA GLU A 57 -21.57 -4.61 -6.67
C GLU A 57 -20.57 -5.76 -6.73
N ARG A 58 -21.07 -6.99 -6.78
CA ARG A 58 -20.24 -8.18 -7.01
C ARG A 58 -19.44 -8.08 -8.31
N SER A 59 -20.04 -7.60 -9.39
CA SER A 59 -19.36 -7.44 -10.68
C SER A 59 -18.28 -6.37 -10.63
N THR A 60 -18.51 -5.28 -9.89
CA THR A 60 -17.51 -4.24 -9.59
C THR A 60 -16.32 -4.82 -8.80
N LEU A 61 -16.56 -5.57 -7.73
CA LEU A 61 -15.49 -6.24 -6.97
C LEU A 61 -14.68 -7.23 -7.84
N ILE A 62 -15.34 -7.97 -8.73
CA ILE A 62 -14.64 -8.84 -9.69
C ILE A 62 -13.69 -8.03 -10.58
N LYS A 63 -14.06 -6.81 -10.99
CA LYS A 63 -13.19 -5.95 -11.80
C LYS A 63 -11.95 -5.51 -11.02
N TYR A 64 -12.10 -5.13 -9.76
CA TYR A 64 -10.96 -4.82 -8.87
C TYR A 64 -10.06 -6.03 -8.67
N VAL A 65 -10.61 -7.20 -8.32
CA VAL A 65 -9.82 -8.42 -8.13
C VAL A 65 -9.04 -8.80 -9.39
N LYS A 66 -9.63 -8.66 -10.58
CA LYS A 66 -8.91 -8.89 -11.85
C LYS A 66 -7.74 -7.93 -12.04
N LYS A 67 -7.90 -6.67 -11.65
CA LYS A 67 -6.83 -5.66 -11.72
C LYS A 67 -5.71 -5.95 -10.72
N LEU A 68 -6.05 -6.29 -9.48
CA LEU A 68 -5.08 -6.67 -8.45
C LEU A 68 -4.30 -7.93 -8.86
N ARG A 69 -4.96 -8.97 -9.38
CA ARG A 69 -4.27 -10.15 -9.93
C ARG A 69 -3.31 -9.78 -11.04
N PHE A 70 -3.73 -8.93 -11.98
CA PHE A 70 -2.84 -8.46 -13.05
C PHE A 70 -1.61 -7.74 -12.49
N TYR A 71 -1.77 -6.87 -11.48
CA TYR A 71 -0.63 -6.25 -10.82
C TYR A 71 0.27 -7.28 -10.13
N ASN A 72 -0.31 -8.23 -9.40
CA ASN A 72 0.46 -9.27 -8.73
C ASN A 72 1.27 -10.13 -9.70
N ASP A 73 0.66 -10.53 -10.82
CA ASP A 73 1.33 -11.30 -11.87
C ASP A 73 2.45 -10.47 -12.50
N ARG A 74 2.25 -9.17 -12.72
CA ARG A 74 3.27 -8.28 -13.29
C ARG A 74 4.42 -8.04 -12.32
N LEU A 75 4.11 -7.82 -11.05
CA LEU A 75 5.11 -7.65 -10.00
C LEU A 75 5.95 -8.92 -9.86
N SER A 76 5.32 -10.10 -9.78
CA SER A 76 6.04 -11.38 -9.65
C SER A 76 7.04 -11.60 -10.77
N ASN A 77 6.66 -11.27 -12.01
CA ASN A 77 7.50 -11.42 -13.20
C ASN A 77 8.47 -10.25 -13.45
N PHE A 78 8.45 -9.22 -12.61
CA PHE A 78 9.36 -8.08 -12.75
C PHE A 78 10.72 -8.45 -12.14
N GLU A 79 11.80 -8.29 -12.90
CA GLU A 79 13.16 -8.50 -12.41
C GLU A 79 13.81 -7.13 -12.23
N PHE A 80 14.34 -6.87 -11.03
CA PHE A 80 15.11 -5.65 -10.79
C PHE A 80 16.42 -5.69 -11.57
N SER A 81 16.99 -4.51 -11.80
CA SER A 81 18.35 -4.41 -12.32
C SER A 81 19.31 -5.09 -11.33
N ASP A 82 19.91 -6.20 -11.74
CA ASP A 82 20.84 -6.94 -10.91
C ASP A 82 22.23 -6.30 -10.99
N PRO A 83 22.77 -5.78 -9.87
CA PRO A 83 24.08 -5.14 -9.87
C PRO A 83 25.20 -6.11 -10.26
N ALA A 84 25.03 -7.42 -10.07
CA ALA A 84 26.02 -8.43 -10.46
C ALA A 84 26.12 -8.64 -11.98
N ASN A 85 25.07 -8.28 -12.72
CA ASN A 85 24.98 -8.44 -14.18
C ASN A 85 25.12 -7.11 -14.94
N ALA A 86 25.28 -5.99 -14.24
CA ALA A 86 25.37 -4.67 -14.84
C ALA A 86 26.79 -4.38 -15.35
N GLU A 87 26.89 -3.84 -16.57
CA GLU A 87 28.18 -3.40 -17.15
C GLU A 87 28.73 -2.13 -16.47
N CYS A 88 27.86 -1.37 -15.81
CA CYS A 88 28.14 -0.12 -15.09
C CYS A 88 27.43 -0.12 -13.73
N SER A 89 27.84 0.76 -12.81
CA SER A 89 27.12 0.96 -11.56
C SER A 89 25.68 1.42 -11.83
N VAL A 90 24.74 0.88 -11.04
CA VAL A 90 23.31 1.18 -11.15
C VAL A 90 22.95 2.18 -10.05
N PRO A 91 22.52 3.40 -10.38
CA PRO A 91 22.10 4.36 -9.37
C PRO A 91 20.84 3.86 -8.63
N VAL A 92 20.84 3.94 -7.30
CA VAL A 92 19.68 3.56 -6.46
C VAL A 92 18.45 4.38 -6.85
N GLU A 93 18.63 5.66 -7.17
CA GLU A 93 17.55 6.55 -7.60
C GLU A 93 16.76 5.99 -8.79
N SER A 94 17.45 5.44 -9.79
CA SER A 94 16.80 4.86 -10.97
C SER A 94 15.90 3.68 -10.60
N VAL A 95 16.39 2.81 -9.72
CA VAL A 95 15.67 1.61 -9.28
C VAL A 95 14.47 2.01 -8.43
N VAL A 96 14.67 2.92 -7.47
CA VAL A 96 13.60 3.43 -6.60
C VAL A 96 12.50 4.12 -7.41
N ARG A 97 12.84 4.93 -8.41
CA ARG A 97 11.83 5.57 -9.28
C ARG A 97 10.95 4.53 -9.99
N GLU A 98 11.56 3.49 -10.55
CA GLU A 98 10.83 2.44 -11.26
C GLU A 98 9.92 1.64 -10.31
N ILE A 99 10.45 1.25 -9.16
CA ILE A 99 9.72 0.53 -8.10
C ILE A 99 8.54 1.36 -7.61
N SER A 100 8.81 2.62 -7.23
CA SER A 100 7.83 3.52 -6.65
C SER A 100 6.71 3.82 -7.64
N ALA A 101 7.03 4.05 -8.92
CA ALA A 101 6.01 4.24 -9.96
C ALA A 101 5.03 3.05 -10.06
N PHE A 102 5.53 1.82 -9.87
CA PHE A 102 4.66 0.65 -9.84
C PHE A 102 3.84 0.59 -8.54
N TYR A 103 4.48 0.79 -7.38
CA TYR A 103 3.83 0.73 -6.07
C TYR A 103 2.74 1.80 -5.92
N LEU A 104 3.00 3.03 -6.32
CA LEU A 104 2.02 4.11 -6.32
C LEU A 104 0.78 3.74 -7.14
N LYS A 105 0.96 3.26 -8.37
CA LYS A 105 -0.15 2.81 -9.21
C LYS A 105 -0.99 1.72 -8.54
N VAL A 106 -0.36 0.80 -7.80
CA VAL A 106 -1.08 -0.22 -7.03
C VAL A 106 -1.81 0.40 -5.85
N LEU A 107 -1.15 1.25 -5.07
CA LEU A 107 -1.68 1.87 -3.86
C LEU A 107 -2.84 2.81 -4.16
N GLU A 108 -2.75 3.64 -5.21
CA GLU A 108 -3.86 4.48 -5.67
C GLU A 108 -5.06 3.63 -6.15
N THR A 109 -4.81 2.47 -6.75
CA THR A 109 -5.90 1.53 -7.08
C THR A 109 -6.53 0.93 -5.81
N ILE A 110 -5.71 0.64 -4.80
CA ILE A 110 -6.15 0.11 -3.51
C ILE A 110 -6.92 1.17 -2.72
N ASP A 111 -6.55 2.45 -2.79
CA ASP A 111 -7.28 3.52 -2.12
C ASP A 111 -8.74 3.61 -2.61
N ILE A 112 -8.93 3.69 -3.93
CA ILE A 112 -10.26 3.70 -4.54
C ILE A 112 -11.05 2.44 -4.15
N LEU A 113 -10.39 1.27 -4.13
CA LEU A 113 -10.99 0.02 -3.68
C LEU A 113 -11.37 0.08 -2.19
N ASN A 114 -10.49 0.59 -1.33
CA ASN A 114 -10.70 0.69 0.11
C ASN A 114 -11.89 1.59 0.39
N TYR A 115 -11.99 2.76 -0.24
CA TYR A 115 -13.15 3.63 -0.13
C TYR A 115 -14.45 2.93 -0.57
N TYR A 116 -14.42 2.25 -1.73
CA TYR A 116 -15.59 1.49 -2.19
C TYR A 116 -15.97 0.37 -1.21
N LEU A 117 -15.01 -0.43 -0.77
CA LEU A 117 -15.21 -1.63 0.04
C LEU A 117 -15.62 -1.29 1.47
N THR A 118 -15.01 -0.30 2.11
CA THR A 118 -15.20 0.02 3.54
C THR A 118 -16.27 1.08 3.80
N ARG A 119 -16.66 1.88 2.79
CA ARG A 119 -17.67 2.94 2.96
C ARG A 119 -18.89 2.70 2.08
N SER A 120 -18.71 2.79 0.75
CA SER A 120 -19.82 2.81 -0.20
C SER A 120 -20.59 1.49 -0.21
N LEU A 121 -19.87 0.37 -0.32
CA LEU A 121 -20.45 -0.96 -0.36
C LEU A 121 -21.09 -1.36 0.98
N GLN A 122 -20.52 -0.92 2.11
CA GLN A 122 -21.06 -1.21 3.44
C GLN A 122 -22.46 -0.60 3.58
N SER A 123 -22.61 0.68 3.21
CA SER A 123 -23.91 1.36 3.19
C SER A 123 -24.91 0.67 2.27
N GLU A 124 -24.44 0.24 1.09
CA GLU A 124 -25.28 -0.43 0.10
C GLU A 124 -25.74 -1.82 0.54
N ILE A 125 -24.88 -2.59 1.24
CA ILE A 125 -25.22 -3.88 1.84
C ILE A 125 -26.34 -3.71 2.87
N VAL A 126 -26.20 -2.75 3.77
CA VAL A 126 -27.20 -2.48 4.81
C VAL A 126 -28.52 -2.05 4.17
N SER A 127 -28.46 -1.14 3.19
CA SER A 127 -29.64 -0.64 2.47
C SER A 127 -30.40 -1.76 1.73
N LYS A 128 -29.69 -2.59 0.95
CA LYS A 128 -30.30 -3.63 0.11
C LYS A 128 -30.67 -4.92 0.84
N THR A 129 -30.01 -5.22 1.96
CA THR A 129 -30.23 -6.47 2.69
C THR A 129 -30.94 -6.27 4.03
N LEU A 130 -31.05 -5.02 4.50
CA LEU A 130 -31.69 -4.63 5.77
C LEU A 130 -31.06 -5.32 7.00
N ASN A 131 -29.76 -5.65 6.93
CA ASN A 131 -29.00 -6.24 8.04
C ASN A 131 -27.49 -5.98 7.85
N PHE A 132 -26.71 -6.30 8.89
CA PHE A 132 -25.26 -6.09 8.96
C PHE A 132 -24.46 -7.40 8.79
N ASN A 133 -25.09 -8.49 8.33
CA ASN A 133 -24.47 -9.82 8.38
C ASN A 133 -23.22 -9.97 7.49
N LEU A 134 -23.10 -9.12 6.48
CA LEU A 134 -22.08 -9.17 5.45
C LEU A 134 -21.25 -7.89 5.40
N THR A 135 -21.47 -6.99 6.37
CA THR A 135 -20.61 -5.84 6.49
C THR A 135 -19.23 -6.26 7.00
N LEU A 136 -18.22 -5.46 6.70
CA LEU A 136 -16.92 -5.61 7.33
C LEU A 136 -17.03 -5.23 8.81
N PRO A 137 -16.41 -5.99 9.73
CA PRO A 137 -16.21 -5.56 11.11
C PRO A 137 -15.36 -4.27 11.15
N ASP A 138 -15.62 -3.40 12.12
CA ASP A 138 -14.90 -2.14 12.29
C ASP A 138 -13.39 -2.39 12.46
N ASP A 139 -12.99 -3.41 13.25
CA ASP A 139 -11.59 -3.80 13.43
C ASP A 139 -10.90 -4.16 12.10
N THR A 140 -11.63 -4.73 11.14
CA THR A 140 -11.09 -5.03 9.82
C THR A 140 -10.97 -3.77 8.97
N ILE A 141 -11.91 -2.82 9.08
CA ILE A 141 -11.82 -1.52 8.40
C ILE A 141 -10.61 -0.75 8.92
N SER A 142 -10.43 -0.66 10.24
CA SER A 142 -9.26 -0.01 10.85
C SER A 142 -7.96 -0.67 10.39
N ARG A 143 -7.92 -2.00 10.32
CA ARG A 143 -6.71 -2.69 9.85
C ARG A 143 -6.41 -2.46 8.37
N ILE A 144 -7.45 -2.35 7.53
CA ILE A 144 -7.29 -1.94 6.12
C ILE A 144 -6.64 -0.54 6.06
N GLU A 145 -7.18 0.43 6.80
CA GLU A 145 -6.68 1.81 6.83
C GLU A 145 -5.24 1.87 7.36
N GLU A 146 -4.94 1.22 8.49
CA GLU A 146 -3.59 1.16 9.06
C GLU A 146 -2.57 0.53 8.10
N SER A 147 -2.93 -0.59 7.46
CA SER A 147 -2.03 -1.25 6.52
C SER A 147 -1.77 -0.40 5.28
N TYR A 148 -2.81 0.23 4.74
CA TYR A 148 -2.67 1.16 3.61
C TYR A 148 -1.76 2.34 3.97
N ASN A 149 -1.99 2.99 5.11
CA ASN A 149 -1.17 4.12 5.57
C ASN A 149 0.30 3.73 5.74
N CYS A 150 0.57 2.54 6.29
CA CYS A 150 1.93 2.00 6.43
C CYS A 150 2.63 1.84 5.07
N PHE A 151 1.95 1.30 4.07
CA PHE A 151 2.52 1.12 2.73
C PHE A 151 2.72 2.46 2.00
N ILE A 152 1.79 3.41 2.16
CA ILE A 152 1.96 4.77 1.65
C ILE A 152 3.19 5.43 2.29
N LYS A 153 3.33 5.35 3.62
CA LYS A 153 4.45 5.98 4.32
C LYS A 153 5.79 5.36 3.94
N PHE A 154 5.81 4.05 3.73
CA PHE A 154 7.00 3.37 3.21
C PHE A 154 7.40 3.88 1.82
N VAL A 155 6.45 4.02 0.88
CA VAL A 155 6.75 4.55 -0.46
C VAL A 155 7.19 6.00 -0.41
N GLN A 156 6.57 6.82 0.45
CA GLN A 156 7.01 8.18 0.73
C GLN A 156 8.47 8.19 1.21
N TRP A 157 8.77 7.39 2.25
CA TRP A 157 10.12 7.26 2.80
C TRP A 157 11.13 6.83 1.72
N MET A 158 10.81 5.80 0.93
CA MET A 158 11.70 5.26 -0.09
C MET A 158 12.15 6.33 -1.10
N MET A 159 11.25 7.25 -1.47
CA MET A 159 11.52 8.32 -2.43
C MET A 159 12.17 9.55 -1.77
N GLU A 160 11.58 10.04 -0.68
CA GLU A 160 12.00 11.30 -0.04
C GLU A 160 13.36 11.17 0.66
N SER A 161 13.68 10.00 1.21
CA SER A 161 14.98 9.77 1.88
C SER A 161 16.19 9.92 0.95
N ILE A 162 16.01 9.74 -0.36
CA ILE A 162 17.04 9.94 -1.38
C ILE A 162 16.71 11.12 -2.31
N SER A 163 15.87 12.05 -1.85
CA SER A 163 15.53 13.30 -2.54
C SER A 163 14.89 13.14 -3.93
N ILE A 164 14.14 12.06 -4.17
CA ILE A 164 13.33 11.93 -5.39
C ILE A 164 12.14 12.87 -5.30
N ASN A 165 12.28 14.03 -5.93
CA ASN A 165 11.23 15.03 -6.08
C ASN A 165 10.69 14.99 -7.52
N ASP A 166 9.68 14.15 -7.75
CA ASP A 166 9.00 14.01 -9.05
C ASP A 166 7.49 14.29 -8.88
N GLU A 167 6.99 15.30 -9.58
CA GLU A 167 5.57 15.68 -9.56
C GLU A 167 4.66 14.52 -10.01
N LEU A 168 5.15 13.61 -10.86
CA LEU A 168 4.41 12.45 -11.33
C LEU A 168 4.40 11.29 -10.34
N LEU A 169 5.23 11.34 -9.29
CA LEU A 169 5.31 10.35 -8.22
C LEU A 169 4.70 10.87 -6.90
N GLN A 170 3.97 11.98 -6.95
CA GLN A 170 3.22 12.46 -5.79
C GLN A 170 2.07 11.51 -5.44
N ILE A 171 1.85 11.31 -4.15
CA ILE A 171 0.79 10.46 -3.60
C ILE A 171 -0.42 11.32 -3.24
N GLU A 172 -1.61 10.98 -3.75
CA GLU A 172 -2.82 11.82 -3.59
C GLU A 172 -3.13 12.11 -2.11
N ILE A 173 -3.15 11.06 -1.28
CA ILE A 173 -3.50 11.20 0.15
C ILE A 173 -2.51 12.08 0.94
N ILE A 174 -1.23 12.08 0.56
CA ILE A 174 -0.20 12.91 1.20
C ILE A 174 -0.39 14.37 0.78
N GLN A 175 -0.53 14.63 -0.52
CA GLN A 175 -0.75 15.98 -1.04
C GLN A 175 -2.04 16.59 -0.49
N PHE A 176 -3.11 15.79 -0.40
CA PHE A 176 -4.36 16.20 0.22
C PHE A 176 -4.17 16.53 1.70
N SER A 177 -3.49 15.66 2.46
CA SER A 177 -3.22 15.90 3.89
C SER A 177 -2.41 17.17 4.12
N LEU A 178 -1.37 17.39 3.31
CA LEU A 178 -0.54 18.60 3.39
C LEU A 178 -1.34 19.87 3.10
N LYS A 179 -2.18 19.83 2.06
CA LYS A 179 -3.04 20.96 1.71
C LYS A 179 -4.01 21.30 2.83
N CYS A 180 -4.66 20.29 3.44
CA CYS A 180 -5.55 20.50 4.58
C CYS A 180 -4.81 21.08 5.79
N ALA A 181 -3.62 20.56 6.11
CA ALA A 181 -2.82 21.07 7.21
C ALA A 181 -2.44 22.54 7.04
N ILE A 182 -2.08 22.95 5.81
CA ILE A 182 -1.78 24.34 5.46
C ILE A 182 -3.02 25.23 5.61
N GLU A 183 -4.17 24.77 5.10
CA GLU A 183 -5.44 25.51 5.21
C GLU A 183 -5.89 25.69 6.66
N ASP A 184 -5.69 24.67 7.49
CA ASP A 184 -6.08 24.62 8.90
C ASP A 184 -5.03 25.23 9.85
N ASN A 185 -3.89 25.70 9.34
CA ASN A 185 -2.74 26.18 10.12
C ASN A 185 -2.27 25.19 11.19
N VAL A 186 -2.23 23.90 10.83
CA VAL A 186 -1.70 22.84 11.69
C VAL A 186 -0.18 22.99 11.78
N ASP A 187 0.35 22.86 12.99
CA ASP A 187 1.79 22.77 13.20
C ASP A 187 2.30 21.42 12.67
N LEU A 188 3.14 21.46 11.64
CA LEU A 188 3.69 20.26 11.02
C LEU A 188 4.78 19.62 11.90
N GLU A 189 5.39 20.37 12.82
CA GLU A 189 6.42 19.86 13.74
C GLU A 189 5.82 18.99 14.85
N GLU A 190 4.56 19.23 15.24
CA GLU A 190 3.83 18.50 16.29
C GLU A 190 2.53 17.87 15.77
N THR A 191 2.62 17.05 14.72
CA THR A 191 1.45 16.39 14.11
C THR A 191 1.39 14.88 14.38
N ASP A 192 0.21 14.39 14.77
CA ASP A 192 -0.10 12.95 14.88
C ASP A 192 -0.38 12.30 13.52
N ASN A 193 -0.49 13.08 12.44
CA ASN A 193 -0.75 12.55 11.11
C ASN A 193 0.54 12.00 10.49
N ILE A 194 0.61 10.68 10.35
CA ILE A 194 1.75 9.95 9.78
C ILE A 194 2.21 10.47 8.41
N PHE A 195 1.30 11.02 7.60
CA PHE A 195 1.63 11.55 6.28
C PHE A 195 2.33 12.90 6.31
N LEU A 196 2.18 13.65 7.40
CA LEU A 196 2.77 14.97 7.58
C LEU A 196 4.12 14.93 8.29
N THR A 197 4.45 13.82 8.94
CA THR A 197 5.77 13.61 9.53
C THR A 197 6.86 13.67 8.45
N GLU A 198 7.85 14.51 8.64
CA GLU A 198 8.97 14.67 7.70
C GLU A 198 9.79 13.37 7.55
N VAL A 199 10.26 13.11 6.33
CA VAL A 199 11.20 12.02 6.04
C VAL A 199 12.62 12.60 6.08
N THR A 200 13.43 12.11 7.00
CA THR A 200 14.85 12.50 7.06
C THR A 200 15.62 11.90 5.88
N PRO A 201 16.43 12.69 5.14
CA PRO A 201 17.33 12.17 4.12
C PRO A 201 18.35 11.20 4.71
N VAL A 202 18.72 10.16 3.96
CA VAL A 202 19.81 9.25 4.34
C VAL A 202 21.16 9.86 3.98
N GLU A 203 22.18 9.59 4.79
CA GLU A 203 23.54 10.08 4.59
C GLU A 203 24.36 9.14 3.68
N ASP A 204 24.12 7.84 3.76
CA ASP A 204 24.85 6.82 3.00
C ASP A 204 24.02 5.57 2.67
N ILE A 205 24.64 4.65 1.94
CA ILE A 205 24.01 3.40 1.49
C ILE A 205 23.77 2.42 2.64
N GLU A 206 24.64 2.40 3.66
CA GLU A 206 24.52 1.48 4.81
C GLU A 206 23.29 1.86 5.66
N GLU A 207 23.06 3.16 5.84
CA GLU A 207 21.87 3.69 6.47
C GLU A 207 20.61 3.32 5.68
N TYR A 208 20.62 3.54 4.35
CA TYR A 208 19.48 3.20 3.50
C TYR A 208 19.14 1.72 3.55
N GLU A 209 20.13 0.83 3.46
CA GLU A 209 19.96 -0.61 3.61
C GLU A 209 19.37 -1.00 4.97
N THR A 210 19.91 -0.43 6.04
CA THR A 210 19.45 -0.70 7.41
C THR A 210 17.99 -0.31 7.59
N LEU A 211 17.62 0.88 7.14
CA LEU A 211 16.25 1.37 7.23
C LEU A 211 15.31 0.61 6.28
N ALA A 212 15.75 0.26 5.08
CA ALA A 212 14.96 -0.55 4.14
C ALA A 212 14.61 -1.93 4.73
N LEU A 213 15.57 -2.57 5.41
CA LEU A 213 15.35 -3.83 6.10
C LEU A 213 14.39 -3.67 7.28
N GLN A 214 14.54 -2.63 8.10
CA GLN A 214 13.58 -2.36 9.18
C GLN A 214 12.16 -2.13 8.66
N TRP A 215 12.03 -1.43 7.52
CA TRP A 215 10.75 -1.28 6.85
C TRP A 215 10.18 -2.59 6.35
N SER A 216 10.99 -3.52 5.83
CA SER A 216 10.50 -4.84 5.41
C SER A 216 9.85 -5.60 6.58
N GLU A 217 10.44 -5.53 7.78
CA GLU A 217 9.87 -6.11 8.99
C GLU A 217 8.53 -5.46 9.37
N VAL A 218 8.44 -4.12 9.33
CA VAL A 218 7.21 -3.36 9.62
C VAL A 218 6.11 -3.73 8.62
N LEU A 219 6.42 -3.78 7.32
CA LEU A 219 5.47 -4.18 6.28
C LEU A 219 4.99 -5.61 6.47
N SER A 220 5.90 -6.54 6.78
CA SER A 220 5.57 -7.94 7.06
C SER A 220 4.62 -8.08 8.27
N GLY A 221 4.88 -7.34 9.35
CA GLY A 221 3.99 -7.27 10.51
C GLY A 221 2.61 -6.72 10.17
N SER A 222 2.56 -5.65 9.38
CA SER A 222 1.32 -5.02 8.90
C SER A 222 0.48 -5.97 8.04
N ILE A 223 1.09 -6.68 7.08
CA ILE A 223 0.44 -7.72 6.27
C ILE A 223 -0.12 -8.82 7.18
N SER A 224 0.68 -9.33 8.11
CA SER A 224 0.26 -10.42 9.00
C SER A 224 -0.98 -10.03 9.81
N ALA A 225 -1.01 -8.81 10.35
CA ALA A 225 -2.16 -8.28 11.07
C ALA A 225 -3.40 -8.15 10.17
N LEU A 226 -3.22 -7.67 8.94
CA LEU A 226 -4.31 -7.55 7.95
C LEU A 226 -4.88 -8.91 7.56
N THR A 227 -4.03 -9.89 7.21
CA THR A 227 -4.46 -11.22 6.80
C THR A 227 -5.23 -11.91 7.92
N ASN A 228 -4.79 -11.77 9.17
CA ASN A 228 -5.52 -12.29 10.33
C ASN A 228 -6.93 -11.69 10.44
N GLN A 229 -7.08 -10.38 10.23
CA GLN A 229 -8.38 -9.70 10.25
C GLN A 229 -9.28 -10.12 9.08
N PHE A 230 -8.70 -10.30 7.89
CA PHE A 230 -9.43 -10.83 6.74
C PHE A 230 -9.96 -12.24 6.97
N ASP A 231 -9.16 -13.13 7.58
CA ASP A 231 -9.61 -14.49 7.87
C ASP A 231 -10.72 -14.51 8.94
N GLN A 232 -10.64 -13.66 9.96
CA GLN A 232 -11.72 -13.49 10.93
C GLN A 232 -13.02 -12.99 10.27
N SER A 233 -12.92 -11.97 9.41
CA SER A 233 -14.06 -11.47 8.62
C SER A 233 -14.73 -12.56 7.80
N VAL A 234 -13.93 -13.41 7.16
CA VAL A 234 -14.43 -14.54 6.35
C VAL A 234 -15.25 -15.50 7.20
N VAL A 235 -14.75 -15.86 8.39
CA VAL A 235 -15.47 -16.76 9.32
C VAL A 235 -16.83 -16.16 9.67
N VAL A 236 -16.86 -14.87 10.05
CA VAL A 236 -18.10 -14.16 10.39
C VAL A 236 -19.10 -14.19 9.23
N TRP A 237 -18.65 -13.91 8.01
CA TRP A 237 -19.54 -13.93 6.84
C TRP A 237 -20.08 -15.31 6.52
N ILE A 238 -19.26 -16.36 6.65
CA ILE A 238 -19.69 -17.75 6.42
C ILE A 238 -20.75 -18.14 7.46
N GLU A 239 -20.47 -17.95 8.75
CA GLU A 239 -21.41 -18.28 9.82
C GLU A 239 -22.76 -17.55 9.66
N ASN A 240 -22.71 -16.26 9.31
CA ASN A 240 -23.91 -15.46 9.11
C ASN A 240 -24.69 -15.86 7.84
N SER A 241 -24.00 -16.38 6.83
CA SER A 241 -24.62 -16.90 5.61
C SER A 241 -25.28 -18.26 5.81
N GLU A 242 -24.70 -19.12 6.64
CA GLU A 242 -25.22 -20.46 6.95
C GLU A 242 -26.40 -20.41 7.93
N LYS A 243 -26.39 -19.50 8.92
CA LYS A 243 -27.52 -19.26 9.83
C LYS A 243 -28.83 -18.89 9.09
N LYS A 244 -28.74 -18.34 7.87
CA LYS A 244 -29.92 -18.06 7.01
C LYS A 244 -30.43 -19.29 6.24
N ALA A 245 -29.64 -20.35 6.09
CA ALA A 245 -30.06 -21.57 5.36
C ALA A 245 -30.83 -22.56 6.24
N ASN A 246 -30.67 -22.46 7.57
CA ASN A 246 -31.30 -23.36 8.56
C ASN A 246 -32.55 -22.78 9.24
N LYS A 247 -33.06 -21.64 8.74
CA LYS A 247 -34.36 -21.07 9.12
C LYS A 247 -35.29 -21.11 7.91
#